data_AF-E4QBJ1-F1
#
_entry.id   AF-E4QBJ1-F1
#
_cell.length_a   1.000
_cell.length_b   1.000
_cell.length_c   1.000
_cell.angle_alpha   90.00
_cell.angle_beta   90.00
_cell.angle_gamma   90.00
#
_symmetry.space_group_name_H-M   'P 1'
#
loop_
_entity.id
_entity.type
_entity.pdbx_description
1 polymer ?
#
loop_
_entity_poly.entity_id
_entity_poly.type
_entity_poly.pdbx_seq_one_letter_code
_entity_poly.pdbx_strand_id
1 'polypeptide(L)'
;MSITQKEIEVFLEKYKEYLLSQVEEIKNILQTLPADAVERAFSYKDTAEIAEKLKYYHSMYQIGPHALEEVFGKNKINFSKRGVTVV
;
A
#
# COMPACT_ATOMS: atom_id res chain seq x y z
N MET A 1 -25.51 24.40 -15.33
CA MET A 1 -24.28 24.19 -16.10
C MET A 1 -24.28 22.77 -16.60
N SER A 2 -24.12 22.58 -17.91
CA SER A 2 -24.09 21.26 -18.56
C SER A 2 -22.64 20.86 -18.77
N ILE A 3 -22.27 19.64 -18.39
CA ILE A 3 -20.94 19.10 -18.69
C ILE A 3 -20.86 18.85 -20.20
N THR A 4 -19.79 19.32 -20.83
CA THR A 4 -19.53 19.15 -22.26
C THR A 4 -18.74 17.87 -22.52
N GLN A 5 -18.86 17.32 -23.73
CA GLN A 5 -18.08 16.16 -24.17
C GLN A 5 -16.56 16.39 -24.04
N LYS A 6 -16.10 17.62 -24.35
CA LYS A 6 -14.69 18.01 -24.20
C LYS A 6 -14.22 17.96 -22.75
N GLU A 7 -15.05 18.35 -21.78
CA GLU A 7 -14.71 18.28 -20.36
C GLU A 7 -14.61 16.83 -19.87
N ILE A 8 -15.46 15.93 -20.39
CA ILE A 8 -15.38 14.49 -20.11
C ILE A 8 -14.07 13.92 -20.63
N GLU A 9 -13.69 14.24 -21.88
CA GLU A 9 -12.44 13.77 -22.48
C GLU A 9 -11.21 14.23 -21.68
N VAL A 10 -11.17 15.52 -21.31
CA VAL A 10 -10.09 16.07 -20.47
C VAL A 10 -10.04 15.39 -19.10
N PHE A 11 -11.19 15.12 -18.48
CA PHE A 11 -11.25 14.39 -17.21
C PHE A 11 -10.68 12.98 -17.35
N LEU A 12 -11.09 12.24 -18.39
CA LEU A 12 -10.63 10.86 -18.62
C LEU A 12 -9.11 10.80 -18.86
N GLU A 13 -8.54 11.76 -19.59
CA GLU A 13 -7.10 11.85 -19.81
C GLU A 13 -6.35 12.06 -18.50
N LYS A 14 -6.76 13.06 -17.70
CA LYS A 14 -6.16 13.33 -16.39
C LYS A 14 -6.33 12.18 -15.40
N TYR A 15 -7.48 11.52 -15.43
CA TYR A 15 -7.74 10.38 -14.56
C TYR A 15 -6.84 9.18 -14.93
N LYS A 16 -6.61 8.95 -16.23
CA LYS A 16 -5.64 7.94 -16.69
C LYS A 16 -4.22 8.25 -16.21
N GLU A 17 -3.78 9.51 -16.33
CA GLU A 17 -2.47 9.94 -15.83
C GLU A 17 -2.33 9.69 -14.32
N TYR A 18 -3.35 10.03 -13.55
CA TYR A 18 -3.40 9.75 -12.11
C TYR A 18 -3.27 8.25 -11.82
N LEU A 19 -4.02 7.38 -12.51
CA LEU A 19 -3.93 5.94 -12.30
C LEU A 19 -2.54 5.40 -12.62
N LEU A 20 -1.89 5.89 -13.68
CA LEU A 20 -0.51 5.53 -14.02
C LEU A 20 0.46 5.99 -12.93
N SER A 21 0.27 7.17 -12.36
CA SER A 21 1.10 7.65 -11.26
C SER A 21 0.95 6.79 -10.00
N GLN A 22 -0.26 6.29 -9.72
CA GLN A 22 -0.51 5.35 -8.61
C GLN A 22 0.23 4.03 -8.83
N VAL A 23 0.27 3.51 -10.07
CA VAL A 23 1.00 2.27 -10.40
C VAL A 23 2.50 2.45 -10.18
N GLU A 24 3.07 3.57 -10.62
CA GLU A 24 4.51 3.83 -10.43
C GLU A 24 4.86 4.01 -8.94
N GLU A 25 3.98 4.64 -8.15
CA GLU A 25 4.14 4.74 -6.69
C GLU A 25 4.22 3.35 -6.04
N ILE A 26 3.28 2.45 -6.35
CA ILE A 26 3.27 1.09 -5.82
C ILE A 26 4.52 0.31 -6.24
N LYS A 27 4.97 0.47 -7.48
CA LYS A 27 6.20 -0.16 -7.97
C LYS A 27 7.43 0.31 -7.20
N ASN A 28 7.54 1.62 -6.93
CA ASN A 28 8.63 2.15 -6.10
C ASN A 28 8.59 1.61 -4.68
N ILE A 29 7.40 1.53 -4.07
CA ILE A 29 7.19 0.94 -2.74
C ILE A 29 7.67 -0.52 -2.70
N LEU A 30 7.34 -1.32 -3.72
CA LEU A 30 7.75 -2.71 -3.80
C LEU A 30 9.28 -2.89 -3.92
N GLN A 31 9.99 -1.89 -4.45
CA GLN A 31 11.46 -1.92 -4.53
C GLN A 31 12.15 -1.55 -3.21
N THR A 32 11.46 -0.83 -2.32
CA THR A 32 12.04 -0.33 -1.06
C THR A 32 11.62 -1.16 0.15
N LEU A 33 10.46 -1.80 0.11
CA LEU A 33 9.98 -2.64 1.21
C LEU A 33 10.74 -3.96 1.31
N PRO A 34 10.98 -4.45 2.53
CA PRO A 34 11.51 -5.80 2.73
C PRO A 34 10.48 -6.86 2.32
N ALA A 35 10.98 -8.02 1.90
CA ALA A 35 10.17 -9.09 1.33
C ALA A 35 9.05 -9.57 2.27
N ASP A 36 9.29 -9.60 3.59
CA ASP A 36 8.29 -10.02 4.58
C ASP A 36 7.10 -9.05 4.67
N ALA A 37 7.32 -7.74 4.50
CA ALA A 37 6.25 -6.76 4.45
C ALA A 37 5.43 -6.88 3.17
N VAL A 38 6.09 -7.17 2.05
CA VAL A 38 5.42 -7.43 0.77
C VAL A 38 4.57 -8.69 0.86
N GLU A 39 5.11 -9.81 1.36
CA GLU A 39 4.36 -11.06 1.53
C GLU A 39 3.10 -10.88 2.40
N ARG A 40 3.20 -10.09 3.49
CA ARG A 40 2.03 -9.74 4.32
C ARG A 40 0.99 -8.94 3.54
N ALA A 41 1.41 -7.95 2.76
CA ALA A 41 0.47 -7.19 1.93
C ALA A 41 -0.22 -8.10 0.89
N PHE A 42 0.49 -9.06 0.30
CA PHE A 42 -0.05 -10.00 -0.68
C PHE A 42 -0.82 -11.19 -0.07
N SER A 43 -0.92 -11.27 1.26
CA SER A 43 -1.82 -12.24 1.91
C SER A 43 -3.31 -11.87 1.77
N TYR A 44 -3.58 -10.61 1.43
CA TYR A 44 -4.90 -10.11 1.08
C TYR A 44 -5.25 -10.47 -0.37
N LYS A 45 -6.55 -10.63 -0.66
CA LYS A 45 -7.01 -11.05 -2.00
C LYS A 45 -7.41 -9.89 -2.90
N ASP A 46 -7.77 -8.76 -2.31
CA ASP A 46 -8.24 -7.60 -3.05
C ASP A 46 -7.08 -6.66 -3.41
N THR A 47 -7.00 -6.25 -4.67
CA THR A 47 -5.89 -5.42 -5.17
C THR A 47 -5.85 -4.03 -4.57
N ALA A 48 -7.00 -3.44 -4.22
CA ALA A 48 -7.03 -2.14 -3.56
C ALA A 48 -6.55 -2.27 -2.12
N GLU A 49 -6.98 -3.32 -1.42
CA GLU A 49 -6.50 -3.62 -0.06
C GLU A 49 -4.97 -3.87 -0.04
N ILE A 50 -4.44 -4.64 -0.99
CA ILE A 50 -2.98 -4.85 -1.14
C ILE A 50 -2.26 -3.50 -1.32
N ALA A 51 -2.75 -2.64 -2.22
CA ALA A 51 -2.14 -1.35 -2.50
C ALA A 51 -2.14 -0.42 -1.26
N GLU A 52 -3.24 -0.40 -0.49
CA GLU A 52 -3.32 0.34 0.77
C GLU A 52 -2.33 -0.19 1.81
N LYS A 53 -2.19 -1.52 1.94
CA LYS A 53 -1.22 -2.13 2.87
C LYS A 53 0.22 -1.84 2.48
N LEU A 54 0.55 -1.85 1.20
CA LEU A 54 1.88 -1.48 0.71
C LEU A 54 2.21 -0.02 1.08
N LYS A 55 1.28 0.92 0.85
CA LYS A 55 1.46 2.33 1.24
C LYS A 55 1.61 2.50 2.75
N TYR A 56 0.82 1.77 3.54
CA TYR A 56 0.91 1.78 4.99
C TYR A 56 2.25 1.24 5.51
N TYR A 57 2.71 0.09 5.00
CA TYR A 57 4.03 -0.42 5.40
C TYR A 57 5.13 0.55 4.99
N HIS A 58 5.09 1.07 3.77
CA HIS A 58 6.10 2.02 3.30
C HIS A 58 6.23 3.24 4.21
N SER A 59 5.12 3.84 4.63
CA SER A 59 5.15 4.98 5.56
C SER A 59 5.70 4.59 6.92
N MET A 60 5.36 3.40 7.44
CA MET A 60 5.88 2.93 8.72
C MET A 60 7.39 2.67 8.69
N TYR A 61 7.92 2.10 7.60
CA TYR A 61 9.36 1.89 7.45
C TYR A 61 10.15 3.21 7.32
N GLN A 62 9.52 4.29 6.83
CA GLN A 62 10.15 5.63 6.79
C GLN A 62 10.26 6.29 8.17
N ILE A 63 9.39 5.93 9.13
CA ILE A 63 9.40 6.49 10.50
C ILE A 63 10.46 5.80 11.39
N GLY A 64 10.95 4.62 10.97
CA GLY A 64 12.01 3.85 11.61
C GLY A 64 11.53 2.62 12.40
N PRO A 65 12.42 1.66 12.69
CA PRO A 65 12.08 0.34 13.22
C PRO A 65 11.39 0.36 14.60
N HIS A 66 11.61 1.39 15.40
CA HIS A 66 11.04 1.48 16.75
C HIS A 66 9.52 1.73 16.74
N ALA A 67 9.01 2.47 15.73
CA ALA A 67 7.58 2.70 15.57
C ALA A 67 6.85 1.44 15.06
N LEU A 68 7.53 0.61 14.26
CA LEU A 68 6.98 -0.65 13.76
C LEU A 68 6.73 -1.63 14.92
N GLU A 69 7.69 -1.82 15.83
CA GLU A 69 7.52 -2.70 17.00
C GLU A 69 6.37 -2.25 17.91
N GLU A 70 6.19 -0.94 18.10
CA GLU A 70 5.11 -0.39 18.92
C GLU A 70 3.73 -0.60 18.28
N VAL A 71 3.64 -0.44 16.96
CA VAL A 71 2.40 -0.65 16.19
C VAL A 71 2.04 -2.14 16.08
N PHE A 72 3.02 -3.02 15.88
CA PHE A 72 2.79 -4.47 15.86
C PHE A 72 2.47 -5.01 17.26
N GLY A 73 3.15 -4.51 18.29
CA GLY A 73 2.88 -4.85 19.70
C GLY A 73 1.49 -4.42 20.16
N LYS A 74 1.03 -3.22 19.78
CA LYS A 74 -0.33 -2.74 20.07
C LYS A 74 -1.43 -3.59 19.41
N ASN A 75 -1.13 -4.19 18.26
CA ASN A 75 -2.06 -5.07 17.54
C ASN A 75 -1.90 -6.56 17.90
N LYS A 76 -1.09 -6.91 18.92
CA LYS A 76 -0.79 -8.29 19.33
C LYS A 76 -0.27 -9.21 18.21
N ILE A 77 0.42 -8.64 17.22
CA ILE A 77 1.00 -9.42 16.12
C ILE A 77 2.41 -9.85 16.55
N ASN A 78 2.59 -11.13 16.91
CA ASN A 78 3.87 -11.70 17.31
C ASN A 78 4.42 -12.62 16.22
N PHE A 79 5.65 -12.35 15.75
CA PHE A 79 6.32 -13.19 14.76
C PHE A 79 7.25 -14.18 15.47
N SER A 80 6.91 -15.47 15.43
CA SER A 80 7.90 -16.53 15.64
C SER A 80 8.41 -17.01 14.28
N LYS A 81 9.63 -17.56 14.24
CA LYS A 81 10.27 -18.18 13.05
C LYS A 81 9.44 -19.29 12.36
N ARG A 82 8.23 -19.60 12.83
CA ARG A 82 7.37 -20.68 12.32
C ARG A 82 6.04 -20.20 11.73
N GLY A 83 5.87 -18.89 11.51
CA GLY A 83 4.66 -18.31 10.93
C GLY A 83 3.93 -17.37 11.89
N VAL A 84 2.96 -16.63 11.34
CA VAL A 84 2.16 -15.61 12.03
C VAL A 84 1.08 -16.28 12.85
N THR A 85 1.06 -16.07 14.17
CA THR A 85 -0.05 -16.46 15.04
C THR A 85 -0.73 -15.20 15.54
N VAL A 86 -2.03 -15.06 15.28
CA VAL A 86 -2.88 -14.02 15.89
C VAL A 86 -3.24 -14.50 17.30
N VAL A 87 -2.96 -13.69 18.33
CA VAL A 87 -3.22 -14.00 19.75
C VAL A 87 -4.23 -13.02 20.34
#